data_AF-A0A173YV86-F1
#
_entry.id   AF-A0A173YV86-F1
#
_cell.length_a   1.000
_cell.length_b   1.000
_cell.length_c   1.000
_cell.angle_alpha   90.00
_cell.angle_beta   90.00
_cell.angle_gamma   90.00
#
_symmetry.space_group_name_H-M   'P 1'
#
loop_
_entity.id
_entity.type
_entity.pdbx_description
1 polymer ?
#
loop_
_entity_poly.entity_id
_entity_poly.type
_entity_poly.pdbx_seq_one_letter_code
_entity_poly.pdbx_strand_id
1 'polypeptide(L)'
;MPYSIMLDAGHGGRDPGAVYNGRQEKIDTLSLTLAIGQILQERGIDVLYTRTTDIYESPYQKAMEANEAGVDFFISIHRNSFPQDNAVSGVESLVYDKSGIKLEMAENINEQLEGIGFVNLGVKARPGLVVLRRTKMPAVLVEVGFINSDTDNMLFDDNFSDIALAIAEGILDTLGINTPVVPLPDENEAPVAPLPDENTYPDDAFPNEDNVPVVPLPPRYTVQTGAFRNPLYAERLRRELSELDFPASVVEGNGLYRVMVGVFPTLHDAAETERRLRSAGYQTVIVSQ
;
A
#
# COMPACT_ATOMS: atom_id res chain seq x y z
N MET A 1 -0.18 24.06 -5.90
CA MET A 1 0.57 23.14 -5.01
C MET A 1 -0.11 21.78 -5.11
N PRO A 2 0.62 20.65 -4.97
CA PRO A 2 -0.04 19.35 -4.90
C PRO A 2 -1.02 19.33 -3.72
N TYR A 3 -2.14 18.64 -3.87
CA TYR A 3 -3.04 18.40 -2.74
C TYR A 3 -2.34 17.57 -1.68
N SER A 4 -2.73 17.79 -0.43
CA SER A 4 -2.26 17.04 0.74
C SER A 4 -3.40 16.26 1.38
N ILE A 5 -3.16 14.98 1.68
CA ILE A 5 -4.18 14.08 2.26
C ILE A 5 -3.60 13.39 3.48
N MET A 6 -4.33 13.42 4.58
CA MET A 6 -4.09 12.52 5.71
C MET A 6 -4.89 11.24 5.51
N LEU A 7 -4.19 10.12 5.33
CA LEU A 7 -4.78 8.79 5.32
C LEU A 7 -4.76 8.20 6.73
N ASP A 8 -5.92 7.82 7.21
CA ASP A 8 -6.09 7.17 8.51
C ASP A 8 -6.34 5.68 8.35
N ALA A 9 -5.44 4.86 8.89
CA ALA A 9 -5.70 3.43 9.06
C ALA A 9 -6.52 3.22 10.34
N GLY A 10 -7.79 2.82 10.18
CA GLY A 10 -8.71 2.55 11.28
C GLY A 10 -8.11 1.66 12.37
N HIS A 11 -8.50 1.88 13.63
CA HIS A 11 -8.04 1.10 14.80
C HIS A 11 -6.51 1.09 14.98
N GLY A 12 -5.96 0.06 15.64
CA GLY A 12 -4.52 -0.15 15.81
C GLY A 12 -4.10 -0.51 17.24
N GLY A 13 -2.97 -1.20 17.38
CA GLY A 13 -2.39 -1.63 18.64
C GLY A 13 -3.36 -2.48 19.46
N ARG A 14 -3.75 -1.97 20.64
CA ARG A 14 -4.69 -2.63 21.56
C ARG A 14 -6.15 -2.65 21.08
N ASP A 15 -6.49 -1.86 20.07
CA ASP A 15 -7.82 -1.83 19.47
C ASP A 15 -7.78 -2.63 18.17
N PRO A 16 -8.32 -3.86 18.14
CA PRO A 16 -8.31 -4.69 16.93
C PRO A 16 -9.34 -4.24 15.88
N GLY A 17 -10.28 -3.36 16.26
CA GLY A 17 -11.51 -3.14 15.51
C GLY A 17 -12.42 -4.37 15.52
N ALA A 18 -13.21 -4.53 14.46
CA ALA A 18 -14.00 -5.74 14.28
C ALA A 18 -13.09 -6.97 14.06
N VAL A 19 -13.54 -8.13 14.56
CA VAL A 19 -12.79 -9.39 14.49
C VAL A 19 -13.72 -10.48 14.03
N TYR A 20 -13.29 -11.27 13.04
CA TYR A 20 -14.04 -12.39 12.51
C TYR A 20 -13.08 -13.52 12.12
N ASN A 21 -13.28 -14.73 12.66
CA ASN A 21 -12.44 -15.91 12.41
C ASN A 21 -10.91 -15.65 12.54
N GLY A 22 -10.51 -14.79 13.47
CA GLY A 22 -9.10 -14.43 13.70
C GLY A 22 -8.56 -13.29 12.82
N ARG A 23 -9.27 -12.89 11.76
CA ARG A 23 -9.01 -11.68 10.99
C ARG A 23 -9.34 -10.45 11.84
N GLN A 24 -8.47 -9.46 11.84
CA GLN A 24 -8.62 -8.24 12.63
C GLN A 24 -8.63 -7.03 11.70
N GLU A 25 -9.63 -6.18 11.83
CA GLU A 25 -9.81 -5.00 11.00
C GLU A 25 -8.55 -4.12 10.95
N LYS A 26 -7.89 -3.90 12.10
CA LYS A 26 -6.68 -3.06 12.17
C LYS A 26 -5.55 -3.48 11.24
N ILE A 27 -5.49 -4.76 10.86
CA ILE A 27 -4.46 -5.30 9.96
C ILE A 27 -4.84 -4.98 8.51
N ASP A 28 -6.07 -5.29 8.12
CA ASP A 28 -6.61 -4.96 6.79
C ASP A 28 -6.48 -3.47 6.50
N THR A 29 -6.93 -2.63 7.44
CA THR A 29 -6.92 -1.17 7.29
C THR A 29 -5.51 -0.62 7.18
N LEU A 30 -4.55 -1.16 7.95
CA LEU A 30 -3.15 -0.74 7.84
C LEU A 30 -2.59 -1.06 6.45
N SER A 31 -2.71 -2.32 6.02
CA SER A 31 -2.14 -2.74 4.74
C SER A 31 -2.77 -1.99 3.57
N LEU A 32 -4.08 -1.79 3.59
CA LEU A 32 -4.81 -1.14 2.50
C LEU A 32 -4.51 0.36 2.46
N THR A 33 -4.49 1.04 3.61
CA THR A 33 -4.14 2.47 3.70
C THR A 33 -2.74 2.74 3.15
N LEU A 34 -1.75 1.89 3.47
CA LEU A 34 -0.40 2.04 2.94
C LEU A 34 -0.35 1.89 1.41
N ALA A 35 -1.06 0.90 0.86
CA ALA A 35 -1.17 0.68 -0.58
C ALA A 35 -1.81 1.89 -1.30
N ILE A 36 -2.94 2.39 -0.79
CA ILE A 36 -3.61 3.58 -1.34
C ILE A 36 -2.66 4.77 -1.34
N GLY A 37 -1.96 5.01 -0.22
CA GLY A 37 -1.07 6.15 -0.09
C GLY A 37 0.12 6.08 -1.04
N GLN A 38 0.67 4.88 -1.31
CA GLN A 38 1.72 4.73 -2.33
C GLN A 38 1.21 5.18 -3.71
N ILE A 39 0.03 4.72 -4.14
CA ILE A 39 -0.55 5.08 -5.44
C ILE A 39 -0.77 6.59 -5.53
N LEU A 40 -1.32 7.20 -4.48
CA LEU A 40 -1.54 8.66 -4.44
C LEU A 40 -0.23 9.45 -4.50
N GLN A 41 0.83 9.01 -3.79
CA GLN A 41 2.15 9.64 -3.82
C GLN A 41 2.82 9.55 -5.21
N GLU A 42 2.66 8.42 -5.90
CA GLU A 42 3.11 8.24 -7.29
C GLU A 42 2.38 9.20 -8.25
N ARG A 43 1.09 9.48 -7.98
CA ARG A 43 0.27 10.46 -8.70
C ARG A 43 0.46 11.91 -8.23
N GLY A 44 1.45 12.16 -7.37
CA GLY A 44 1.87 13.52 -6.99
C GLY A 44 1.07 14.14 -5.85
N ILE A 45 0.28 13.37 -5.10
CA ILE A 45 -0.37 13.80 -3.86
C ILE A 45 0.66 13.76 -2.71
N ASP A 46 0.62 14.77 -1.84
CA ASP A 46 1.36 14.73 -0.58
C ASP A 46 0.56 13.92 0.45
N VAL A 47 1.04 12.73 0.81
CA VAL A 47 0.32 11.82 1.72
C VAL A 47 0.99 11.78 3.08
N LEU A 48 0.19 12.06 4.11
CA LEU A 48 0.52 11.85 5.50
C LEU A 48 -0.32 10.69 6.05
N TYR A 49 0.17 10.03 7.10
CA TYR A 49 -0.53 8.92 7.74
C TYR A 49 -0.72 9.21 9.22
N THR A 50 -1.86 8.80 9.79
CA THR A 50 -2.03 8.73 11.25
C THR A 50 -1.06 7.69 11.82
N ARG A 51 -1.09 6.48 11.27
CA ARG A 51 -0.15 5.40 11.59
C ARG A 51 0.34 4.66 10.36
N THR A 52 1.60 4.21 10.43
CA THR A 52 2.23 3.30 9.45
C THR A 52 2.62 1.96 10.07
N THR A 53 2.35 1.77 11.35
CA THR A 53 2.62 0.55 12.13
C THR A 53 1.41 0.18 12.99
N ASP A 54 1.46 -0.96 13.66
CA ASP A 54 0.39 -1.43 14.56
C ASP A 54 0.42 -0.73 15.92
N ILE A 55 0.10 0.56 15.92
CA ILE A 55 -0.01 1.40 17.13
C ILE A 55 -1.44 1.88 17.34
N TYR A 56 -1.82 2.07 18.61
CA TYR A 56 -3.12 2.62 18.97
C TYR A 56 -3.08 4.14 19.00
N GLU A 57 -4.04 4.76 18.30
CA GLU A 57 -4.31 6.20 18.37
C GLU A 57 -5.80 6.44 18.57
N SER A 58 -6.14 7.37 19.45
CA SER A 58 -7.56 7.68 19.69
C SER A 58 -8.17 8.43 18.49
N PRO A 59 -9.49 8.29 18.23
CA PRO A 59 -10.16 9.06 17.18
C PRO A 59 -9.98 10.58 17.29
N TYR A 60 -9.85 11.10 18.52
CA TYR A 60 -9.60 12.52 18.75
C TYR A 60 -8.17 12.90 18.35
N GLN A 61 -7.18 12.09 18.71
CA GLN A 61 -5.77 12.31 18.36
C GLN A 61 -5.60 12.35 16.83
N LYS A 62 -6.12 11.35 16.12
CA LYS A 62 -6.10 11.28 14.64
C LYS A 62 -6.64 12.55 13.97
N ALA A 63 -7.77 13.06 14.49
CA ALA A 63 -8.35 14.30 14.00
C ALA A 63 -7.47 15.54 14.29
N MET A 64 -6.79 15.58 15.44
CA MET A 64 -5.92 16.70 15.79
C MET A 64 -4.64 16.69 14.97
N GLU A 65 -4.04 15.53 14.73
CA GLU A 65 -2.88 15.39 13.86
C GLU A 65 -3.18 15.90 12.43
N ALA A 66 -4.33 15.52 11.86
CA ALA A 66 -4.78 16.04 10.57
C ALA A 66 -4.96 17.57 10.59
N ASN A 67 -5.53 18.12 11.67
CA ASN A 67 -5.74 19.55 11.82
C ASN A 67 -4.44 20.34 12.00
N GLU A 68 -3.46 19.78 12.70
CA GLU A 68 -2.14 20.36 12.93
C GLU A 68 -1.29 20.32 11.66
N ALA A 69 -1.38 19.22 10.90
CA ALA A 69 -0.73 19.11 9.59
C ALA A 69 -1.31 20.07 8.55
N GLY A 70 -2.57 20.50 8.73
CA GLY A 70 -3.23 21.43 7.81
C GLY A 70 -3.47 20.84 6.42
N VAL A 71 -3.71 19.52 6.35
CA VAL A 71 -3.98 18.81 5.08
C VAL A 71 -5.30 19.25 4.43
N ASP A 72 -5.40 19.09 3.12
CA ASP A 72 -6.59 19.44 2.34
C ASP A 72 -7.74 18.45 2.54
N PHE A 73 -7.45 17.17 2.78
CA PHE A 73 -8.44 16.12 3.00
C PHE A 73 -8.04 15.13 4.09
N PHE A 74 -9.03 14.52 4.73
CA PHE A 74 -8.85 13.40 5.66
C PHE A 74 -9.67 12.20 5.18
N ILE A 75 -9.01 11.06 4.99
CA ILE A 75 -9.66 9.84 4.50
C ILE A 75 -9.31 8.70 5.44
N SER A 76 -10.34 8.12 6.08
CA SER A 76 -10.18 7.03 7.04
C SER A 76 -10.66 5.72 6.44
N ILE A 77 -9.83 4.68 6.50
CA ILE A 77 -10.11 3.37 5.92
C ILE A 77 -10.45 2.38 7.02
N HIS A 78 -11.59 1.70 6.85
CA HIS A 78 -12.19 0.77 7.79
C HIS A 78 -12.74 -0.48 7.10
N ARG A 79 -13.06 -1.51 7.90
CA ARG A 79 -13.90 -2.64 7.48
C ARG A 79 -15.16 -2.61 8.35
N ASN A 80 -16.32 -2.77 7.72
CA ASN A 80 -17.57 -2.75 8.46
C ASN A 80 -17.76 -4.05 9.26
N SER A 81 -18.79 -4.08 10.11
CA SER A 81 -19.29 -5.32 10.70
C SER A 81 -20.79 -5.24 10.96
N PHE A 82 -21.45 -6.40 10.93
CA PHE A 82 -22.88 -6.50 11.23
C PHE A 82 -23.14 -7.43 12.41
N PRO A 83 -24.19 -7.23 13.24
CA PRO A 83 -24.44 -8.10 14.40
C PRO A 83 -24.64 -9.60 14.07
N GLN A 84 -25.05 -9.90 12.84
CA GLN A 84 -25.20 -11.27 12.35
C GLN A 84 -24.19 -11.50 11.21
N ASP A 85 -23.34 -12.51 11.36
CA ASP A 85 -22.36 -12.90 10.35
C ASP A 85 -23.04 -13.24 9.03
N ASN A 86 -22.41 -12.87 7.92
CA ASN A 86 -22.87 -13.13 6.55
C ASN A 86 -24.25 -12.56 6.21
N ALA A 87 -24.78 -11.62 7.00
CA ALA A 87 -26.09 -11.01 6.73
C ALA A 87 -26.02 -9.80 5.78
N VAL A 88 -24.88 -9.11 5.72
CA VAL A 88 -24.68 -7.91 4.90
C VAL A 88 -23.31 -7.99 4.24
N SER A 89 -23.25 -7.53 2.99
CA SER A 89 -22.03 -7.39 2.21
C SER A 89 -22.06 -6.09 1.41
N GLY A 90 -20.90 -5.56 1.04
CA GLY A 90 -20.75 -4.36 0.24
C GLY A 90 -20.06 -3.20 0.96
N VAL A 91 -19.85 -2.12 0.20
CA VAL A 91 -19.10 -0.94 0.63
C VAL A 91 -20.03 0.21 0.98
N GLU A 92 -19.65 0.99 1.98
CA GLU A 92 -20.30 2.26 2.28
C GLU A 92 -19.27 3.32 2.65
N SER A 93 -19.63 4.59 2.44
CA SER A 93 -18.82 5.71 2.90
C SER A 93 -19.61 6.57 3.87
N LEU A 94 -18.92 7.09 4.88
CA LEU A 94 -19.49 7.87 5.97
C LEU A 94 -18.90 9.28 5.93
N VAL A 95 -19.78 10.28 5.98
CA VAL A 95 -19.41 11.71 5.98
C VAL A 95 -20.09 12.42 7.15
N TYR A 96 -19.59 13.57 7.58
CA TYR A 96 -20.22 14.34 8.66
C TYR A 96 -21.68 14.70 8.30
N ASP A 97 -21.87 15.21 7.09
CA ASP A 97 -23.15 15.52 6.44
C ASP A 97 -23.02 15.31 4.92
N LYS A 98 -24.15 15.08 4.24
CA LYS A 98 -24.17 14.84 2.78
C LYS A 98 -24.09 16.16 2.01
N SER A 99 -22.91 16.77 1.98
CA SER A 99 -22.68 18.05 1.30
C SER A 99 -21.24 18.23 0.81
N GLY A 100 -21.07 19.01 -0.25
CA GLY A 100 -19.76 19.44 -0.75
C GLY A 100 -18.85 18.32 -1.25
N ILE A 101 -17.57 18.66 -1.45
CA ILE A 101 -16.59 17.78 -2.10
C ILE A 101 -16.34 16.44 -1.39
N LYS A 102 -16.57 16.34 -0.07
CA LYS A 102 -16.47 15.06 0.65
C LYS A 102 -17.58 14.07 0.27
N LEU A 103 -18.77 14.57 -0.09
CA LEU A 103 -19.85 13.72 -0.56
C LEU A 103 -19.50 13.16 -1.94
N GLU A 104 -19.07 14.04 -2.85
CA GLU A 104 -18.61 13.66 -4.19
C GLU A 104 -17.44 12.66 -4.13
N MET A 105 -16.46 12.90 -3.26
CA MET A 105 -15.36 11.96 -3.02
C MET A 105 -15.84 10.60 -2.52
N ALA A 106 -16.77 10.59 -1.56
CA ALA A 106 -17.35 9.35 -1.05
C ALA A 106 -18.16 8.60 -2.12
N GLU A 107 -18.88 9.31 -3.00
CA GLU A 107 -19.63 8.73 -4.11
C GLU A 107 -18.68 8.13 -5.16
N ASN A 108 -17.66 8.87 -5.59
CA ASN A 108 -16.67 8.40 -6.56
C ASN A 108 -15.90 7.17 -6.05
N ILE A 109 -15.46 7.17 -4.78
CA ILE A 109 -14.80 6.00 -4.18
C ILE A 109 -15.73 4.78 -4.19
N ASN A 110 -17.00 4.96 -3.79
CA ASN A 110 -17.97 3.87 -3.80
C ASN A 110 -18.24 3.33 -5.21
N GLU A 111 -18.36 4.20 -6.22
CA GLU A 111 -18.58 3.80 -7.62
C GLU A 111 -17.40 3.00 -8.18
N GLN A 112 -16.16 3.40 -7.86
CA GLN A 112 -14.97 2.65 -8.28
C GLN A 112 -14.91 1.26 -7.61
N LEU A 113 -15.26 1.18 -6.32
CA LEU A 113 -15.34 -0.11 -5.60
C LEU A 113 -16.48 -1.00 -6.12
N GLU A 114 -17.60 -0.41 -6.54
CA GLU A 114 -18.70 -1.13 -7.19
C GLU A 114 -18.25 -1.74 -8.52
N GLY A 115 -17.45 -1.02 -9.29
CA GLY A 115 -16.90 -1.48 -10.57
C GLY A 115 -16.06 -2.74 -10.48
N ILE A 116 -15.46 -3.04 -9.32
CA ILE A 116 -14.66 -4.24 -9.06
C ILE A 116 -15.43 -5.35 -8.32
N GLY A 117 -16.74 -5.18 -8.12
CA GLY A 117 -17.64 -6.25 -7.69
C GLY A 117 -18.28 -6.09 -6.31
N PHE A 118 -17.97 -5.03 -5.56
CA PHE A 118 -18.68 -4.77 -4.31
C PHE A 118 -20.12 -4.28 -4.55
N VAL A 119 -21.02 -4.59 -3.62
CA VAL A 119 -22.35 -3.93 -3.59
C VAL A 119 -22.20 -2.52 -3.04
N ASN A 120 -22.68 -1.51 -3.75
CA ASN A 120 -22.67 -0.12 -3.28
C ASN A 120 -23.85 0.17 -2.34
N LEU A 121 -23.56 0.34 -1.04
CA LEU A 121 -24.56 0.66 -0.02
C LEU A 121 -24.75 2.19 0.15
N GLY A 122 -24.05 2.98 -0.65
CA GLY A 122 -24.13 4.42 -0.73
C GLY A 122 -23.40 5.17 0.39
N VAL A 123 -23.61 6.48 0.41
CA VAL A 123 -23.00 7.38 1.40
C VAL A 123 -23.98 7.66 2.55
N LYS A 124 -23.50 7.64 3.80
CA LYS A 124 -24.30 7.90 5.02
C LYS A 124 -23.74 9.08 5.82
N ALA A 125 -24.64 9.92 6.34
CA ALA A 125 -24.25 10.98 7.29
C ALA A 125 -24.07 10.40 8.70
N ARG A 126 -22.92 10.65 9.31
CA ARG A 126 -22.53 10.17 10.64
C ARG A 126 -21.88 11.29 11.47
N PRO A 127 -22.64 12.34 11.84
CA PRO A 127 -22.09 13.51 12.55
C PRO A 127 -21.56 13.19 13.96
N GLY A 128 -21.87 12.01 14.50
CA GLY A 128 -21.36 11.55 15.79
C GLY A 128 -19.93 10.99 15.77
N LEU A 129 -19.40 10.62 14.59
CA LEU A 129 -18.05 10.05 14.49
C LEU A 129 -17.00 11.13 14.76
N VAL A 130 -16.09 10.85 15.69
CA VAL A 130 -15.15 11.85 16.19
C VAL A 130 -14.22 12.34 15.10
N VAL A 131 -13.67 11.44 14.27
CA VAL A 131 -12.79 11.80 13.16
C VAL A 131 -13.49 12.71 12.16
N LEU A 132 -14.74 12.41 11.77
CA LEU A 132 -15.52 13.24 10.85
C LEU A 132 -15.95 14.59 11.44
N ARG A 133 -16.20 14.64 12.75
CA ARG A 133 -16.71 15.83 13.44
C ARG A 133 -15.59 16.80 13.88
N ARG A 134 -14.39 16.28 14.15
CA ARG A 134 -13.30 17.06 14.77
C ARG A 134 -12.20 17.47 13.80
N THR A 135 -12.16 16.90 12.60
CA THR A 135 -11.37 17.43 11.49
C THR A 135 -11.93 18.77 11.01
N LYS A 136 -11.05 19.64 10.52
CA LYS A 136 -11.39 20.96 9.97
C LYS A 136 -11.49 20.95 8.45
N MET A 137 -10.89 19.96 7.80
CA MET A 137 -10.93 19.73 6.37
C MET A 137 -12.07 18.74 6.00
N PRO A 138 -12.49 18.68 4.73
CA PRO A 138 -13.39 17.64 4.24
C PRO A 138 -12.90 16.24 4.62
N ALA A 139 -13.78 15.44 5.21
CA ALA A 139 -13.44 14.12 5.74
C ALA A 139 -14.40 13.04 5.24
N VAL A 140 -13.83 11.90 4.84
CA VAL A 140 -14.53 10.68 4.42
C VAL A 140 -14.02 9.51 5.24
N LEU A 141 -14.91 8.64 5.69
CA LEU A 141 -14.55 7.33 6.24
C LEU A 141 -15.13 6.26 5.30
N VAL A 142 -14.28 5.41 4.75
CA VAL A 142 -14.65 4.36 3.80
C VAL A 142 -14.68 3.02 4.53
N GLU A 143 -15.83 2.36 4.51
CA GLU A 143 -16.04 1.01 5.01
C GLU A 143 -15.91 0.03 3.83
N VAL A 144 -14.73 -0.58 3.69
CA VAL A 144 -14.37 -1.40 2.52
C VAL A 144 -14.85 -2.85 2.71
N GLY A 145 -16.17 -3.06 2.66
CA GLY A 145 -16.76 -4.38 2.89
C GLY A 145 -16.88 -4.73 4.38
N PHE A 146 -17.70 -5.73 4.68
CA PHE A 146 -17.94 -6.22 6.04
C PHE A 146 -16.93 -7.31 6.39
N ILE A 147 -16.20 -7.16 7.50
CA ILE A 147 -15.19 -8.15 7.92
C ILE A 147 -15.82 -9.50 8.28
N ASN A 148 -17.09 -9.51 8.70
CA ASN A 148 -17.85 -10.72 8.98
C ASN A 148 -18.79 -11.12 7.84
N SER A 149 -18.38 -10.81 6.61
CA SER A 149 -18.95 -11.33 5.37
C SER A 149 -17.88 -12.12 4.62
N ASP A 150 -18.10 -13.42 4.45
CA ASP A 150 -17.20 -14.31 3.72
C ASP A 150 -17.05 -13.84 2.26
N THR A 151 -18.13 -13.33 1.65
CA THR A 151 -18.12 -12.74 0.31
C THR A 151 -17.19 -11.53 0.20
N ASP A 152 -17.29 -10.58 1.13
CA ASP A 152 -16.45 -9.38 1.09
C ASP A 152 -14.99 -9.70 1.42
N ASN A 153 -14.74 -10.69 2.29
CA ASN A 153 -13.39 -11.16 2.57
C ASN A 153 -12.75 -11.83 1.35
N MET A 154 -13.49 -12.66 0.61
CA MET A 154 -13.01 -13.23 -0.66
C MET A 154 -12.70 -12.12 -1.67
N LEU A 155 -13.60 -11.16 -1.86
CA LEU A 155 -13.35 -10.01 -2.75
C LEU A 155 -12.13 -9.20 -2.32
N PHE A 156 -11.96 -8.98 -1.02
CA PHE A 156 -10.83 -8.24 -0.46
C PHE A 156 -9.50 -8.94 -0.71
N ASP A 157 -9.44 -10.25 -0.48
CA ASP A 157 -8.22 -11.03 -0.59
C ASP A 157 -7.82 -11.25 -2.06
N ASP A 158 -8.80 -11.53 -2.93
CA ASP A 158 -8.57 -11.79 -4.36
C ASP A 158 -8.24 -10.52 -5.15
N ASN A 159 -8.76 -9.35 -4.73
CA ASN A 159 -8.66 -8.09 -5.47
C ASN A 159 -7.96 -6.96 -4.70
N PHE A 160 -7.09 -7.28 -3.74
CA PHE A 160 -6.49 -6.29 -2.84
C PHE A 160 -5.86 -5.07 -3.55
N SER A 161 -5.08 -5.31 -4.59
CA SER A 161 -4.43 -4.25 -5.38
C SER A 161 -5.45 -3.40 -6.14
N ASP A 162 -6.49 -4.02 -6.70
CA ASP A 162 -7.54 -3.33 -7.44
C ASP A 162 -8.42 -2.50 -6.51
N ILE A 163 -8.63 -2.93 -5.25
CA ILE A 163 -9.31 -2.15 -4.22
C ILE A 163 -8.51 -0.89 -3.87
N ALA A 164 -7.21 -1.03 -3.65
CA ALA A 164 -6.33 0.10 -3.36
C ALA A 164 -6.34 1.11 -4.53
N LEU A 165 -6.27 0.60 -5.77
CA LEU A 165 -6.36 1.41 -6.98
C LEU A 165 -7.73 2.09 -7.11
N ALA A 166 -8.83 1.36 -6.93
CA ALA A 166 -10.19 1.91 -7.03
C ALA A 166 -10.43 3.05 -6.04
N ILE A 167 -9.97 2.92 -4.79
CA ILE A 167 -10.08 3.99 -3.80
C ILE A 167 -9.21 5.18 -4.22
N ALA A 168 -7.97 4.95 -4.67
CA ALA A 168 -7.08 6.01 -5.12
C ALA A 168 -7.66 6.75 -6.35
N GLU A 169 -8.17 6.04 -7.36
CA GLU A 169 -8.79 6.65 -8.54
C GLU A 169 -10.05 7.42 -8.16
N GLY A 170 -10.90 6.91 -7.26
CA GLY A 170 -12.07 7.65 -6.78
C GLY A 170 -11.69 8.98 -6.11
N ILE A 171 -10.58 9.03 -5.38
CA ILE A 171 -10.02 10.27 -4.82
C ILE A 171 -9.52 11.19 -5.95
N LEU A 172 -8.73 10.66 -6.87
CA LEU A 172 -8.10 11.44 -7.95
C LEU A 172 -9.13 12.02 -8.91
N ASP A 173 -10.19 11.27 -9.21
CA ASP A 173 -11.33 11.71 -10.02
C ASP A 173 -11.99 12.95 -9.41
N THR A 174 -12.24 12.94 -8.11
CA THR A 174 -12.78 14.12 -7.40
C THR A 174 -11.85 15.32 -7.44
N LEU A 175 -10.54 15.08 -7.41
CA LEU A 175 -9.53 16.14 -7.45
C LEU A 175 -9.24 16.62 -8.89
N GLY A 176 -9.80 15.96 -9.91
CA GLY A 176 -9.55 16.25 -11.33
C GLY A 176 -8.12 15.92 -11.78
N ILE A 177 -7.47 14.96 -11.13
CA ILE A 177 -6.06 14.60 -11.38
C ILE A 177 -6.00 13.42 -12.34
N ASN A 178 -6.10 13.74 -13.63
CA ASN A 178 -5.94 12.77 -14.71
C ASN A 178 -4.48 12.73 -15.14
N THR A 179 -3.60 12.24 -14.27
CA THR A 179 -2.21 11.98 -14.69
C THR A 179 -2.16 10.59 -15.32
N PRO A 180 -1.74 10.43 -16.59
CA PRO A 180 -1.59 9.12 -17.20
C PRO A 180 -0.70 8.24 -16.33
N VAL A 181 -1.10 6.98 -16.14
CA VAL A 181 -0.20 5.95 -15.60
C VAL A 181 1.07 6.01 -16.46
N VAL A 182 2.21 6.36 -15.86
CA VAL A 182 3.50 6.01 -16.48
C VAL A 182 3.57 4.50 -16.31
N PRO A 183 3.46 3.71 -17.40
CA PRO A 183 3.46 2.26 -17.26
C PRO A 183 4.76 1.85 -16.59
N LEU A 184 4.66 1.02 -15.56
CA LEU A 184 5.79 0.18 -15.19
C LEU A 184 6.12 -0.65 -16.45
N PRO A 185 7.41 -0.80 -16.82
CA PRO A 185 7.77 -1.60 -17.98
C PRO A 185 7.21 -3.02 -17.82
N ASP A 186 6.61 -3.52 -18.91
CA ASP A 186 5.97 -4.83 -18.98
C ASP A 186 7.01 -5.92 -18.68
N GLU A 187 6.76 -6.78 -17.67
CA GLU A 187 7.70 -7.85 -17.29
C GLU A 187 7.89 -8.90 -18.39
N ASN A 188 7.06 -8.88 -19.44
CA ASN A 188 7.05 -9.85 -20.53
C ASN A 188 7.74 -9.43 -21.83
N GLU A 189 8.41 -8.27 -21.90
CA GLU A 189 9.15 -7.83 -23.09
C GLU A 189 10.69 -7.87 -22.96
N ALA A 190 11.23 -8.53 -21.93
CA ALA A 190 12.65 -8.84 -21.93
C ALA A 190 12.96 -9.89 -23.02
N PRO A 191 13.89 -9.64 -23.96
CA PRO A 191 14.20 -10.59 -25.02
C PRO A 191 14.78 -11.87 -24.40
N VAL A 192 14.05 -12.98 -24.51
CA VAL A 192 14.56 -14.30 -24.14
C VAL A 192 15.62 -14.68 -25.16
N ALA A 193 16.90 -14.53 -24.79
CA ALA A 193 18.01 -15.04 -25.59
C ALA A 193 17.94 -16.58 -25.64
N PRO A 194 18.29 -17.24 -26.76
CA PRO A 194 18.23 -18.69 -26.85
C PRO A 194 19.28 -19.30 -25.92
N LEU A 195 18.90 -20.32 -25.14
CA LEU A 195 19.84 -21.11 -24.36
C LEU A 195 20.79 -21.89 -25.30
N PRO A 196 22.11 -21.91 -25.04
CA PRO A 196 23.05 -22.68 -25.85
C PRO A 196 22.98 -24.18 -25.53
N ASP A 197 23.23 -24.98 -26.56
CA ASP A 197 23.18 -26.45 -26.56
C ASP A 197 24.28 -27.08 -25.67
N GLU A 198 23.91 -28.10 -24.89
CA GLU A 198 24.60 -28.52 -23.66
C GLU A 198 25.84 -29.42 -23.88
N ASN A 199 26.50 -29.38 -25.05
CA ASN A 199 27.44 -30.45 -25.40
C ASN A 199 28.73 -30.07 -26.15
N THR A 200 29.32 -28.89 -25.92
CA THR A 200 30.62 -28.58 -26.53
C THR A 200 31.56 -27.71 -25.69
N TYR A 201 32.17 -28.24 -24.62
CA TYR A 201 33.51 -27.75 -24.20
C TYR A 201 34.37 -28.88 -23.60
N PRO A 202 35.59 -29.13 -24.11
CA PRO A 202 36.56 -30.05 -23.52
C PRO A 202 37.40 -29.39 -22.41
N ASP A 203 37.86 -30.22 -21.45
CA ASP A 203 38.44 -29.88 -20.14
C ASP A 203 39.81 -29.12 -20.12
N ASP A 204 40.42 -28.81 -21.27
CA ASP A 204 41.84 -28.43 -21.31
C ASP A 204 42.12 -27.07 -22.00
N ALA A 205 41.59 -25.96 -21.49
CA ALA A 205 42.00 -24.63 -21.98
C ALA A 205 41.91 -23.52 -20.90
N PHE A 206 42.96 -23.38 -20.10
CA PHE A 206 43.27 -22.10 -19.44
C PHE A 206 44.51 -21.47 -20.08
N PRO A 207 44.39 -20.23 -20.61
CA PRO A 207 45.52 -19.30 -20.46
C PRO A 207 45.14 -17.81 -20.20
N ASN A 208 45.99 -17.20 -19.36
CA ASN A 208 46.41 -15.78 -19.21
C ASN A 208 45.45 -14.72 -18.60
N GLU A 209 45.94 -14.02 -17.57
CA GLU A 209 45.25 -12.99 -16.74
C GLU A 209 44.88 -11.68 -17.46
N ASP A 210 45.20 -11.50 -18.74
CA ASP A 210 44.91 -10.25 -19.46
C ASP A 210 43.71 -10.35 -20.42
N ASN A 211 42.94 -11.44 -20.39
CA ASN A 211 41.71 -11.57 -21.18
C ASN A 211 40.67 -12.47 -20.49
N VAL A 212 40.31 -12.13 -19.25
CA VAL A 212 39.21 -12.80 -18.53
C VAL A 212 37.91 -12.52 -19.31
N PRO A 213 37.19 -13.55 -19.81
CA PRO A 213 35.84 -13.32 -20.29
C PRO A 213 35.07 -12.73 -19.12
N VAL A 214 34.43 -11.57 -19.32
CA VAL A 214 33.48 -11.03 -18.34
C VAL A 214 32.35 -12.05 -18.27
N VAL A 215 32.47 -13.01 -17.36
CA VAL A 215 31.38 -13.90 -16.99
C VAL A 215 30.30 -12.96 -16.48
N PRO A 216 29.10 -12.92 -17.10
CA PRO A 216 28.01 -12.13 -16.57
C PRO A 216 27.86 -12.54 -15.11
N LEU A 217 27.98 -11.58 -14.19
CA LEU A 217 27.70 -11.88 -12.79
C LEU A 217 26.30 -12.48 -12.74
N PRO A 218 26.09 -13.59 -12.01
CA PRO A 218 24.75 -14.13 -11.85
C PRO A 218 23.83 -13.03 -11.32
N PRO A 219 22.59 -12.91 -11.83
CA PRO A 219 21.68 -11.86 -11.43
C PRO A 219 21.52 -11.88 -9.91
N ARG A 220 21.62 -10.70 -9.29
CA ARG A 220 21.47 -10.57 -7.85
C ARG A 220 20.08 -10.03 -7.55
N TYR A 221 19.40 -10.61 -6.57
CA TYR A 221 18.07 -10.20 -6.16
C TYR A 221 18.15 -9.39 -4.88
N THR A 222 17.25 -8.43 -4.71
CA THR A 222 17.09 -7.66 -3.47
C THR A 222 15.61 -7.46 -3.22
N VAL A 223 15.22 -7.25 -1.96
CA VAL A 223 13.82 -6.98 -1.62
C VAL A 223 13.65 -5.49 -1.35
N GLN A 224 12.94 -4.77 -2.20
CA GLN A 224 12.52 -3.39 -1.92
C GLN A 224 11.38 -3.41 -0.91
N THR A 225 11.44 -2.56 0.12
CA THR A 225 10.44 -2.49 1.21
C THR A 225 9.90 -1.07 1.44
N GLY A 226 10.25 -0.13 0.56
CA GLY A 226 9.68 1.22 0.52
C GLY A 226 10.37 2.11 -0.51
N ALA A 227 9.68 3.13 -0.99
CA ALA A 227 10.21 4.15 -1.89
C ALA A 227 9.71 5.53 -1.45
N PHE A 228 10.62 6.44 -1.12
CA PHE A 228 10.26 7.72 -0.49
C PHE A 228 10.81 8.90 -1.29
N ARG A 229 10.05 9.98 -1.41
CA ARG A 229 10.58 11.27 -1.91
C ARG A 229 11.48 11.97 -0.89
N ASN A 230 11.23 11.75 0.40
CA ASN A 230 12.00 12.35 1.50
C ASN A 230 13.05 11.36 2.03
N PRO A 231 14.35 11.71 2.02
CA PRO A 231 15.42 10.83 2.49
C PRO A 231 15.31 10.46 3.98
N LEU A 232 14.71 11.31 4.81
CA LEU A 232 14.54 11.04 6.24
C LEU A 232 13.63 9.85 6.50
N TYR A 233 12.58 9.65 5.70
CA TYR A 233 11.67 8.52 5.84
C TYR A 233 12.32 7.22 5.37
N ALA A 234 13.07 7.27 4.28
CA ALA A 234 13.85 6.13 3.81
C ALA A 234 14.89 5.70 4.87
N GLU A 235 15.60 6.66 5.47
CA GLU A 235 16.60 6.34 6.49
C GLU A 235 15.97 5.84 7.80
N ARG A 236 14.76 6.30 8.15
CA ARG A 236 14.01 5.78 9.30
C ARG A 236 13.65 4.31 9.11
N LEU A 237 13.04 3.96 7.97
CA LEU A 237 12.69 2.58 7.65
C LEU A 237 13.95 1.70 7.56
N ARG A 238 15.04 2.20 6.96
CA ARG A 238 16.31 1.47 6.88
C ARG A 238 16.85 1.11 8.28
N ARG A 239 16.77 2.03 9.25
CA ARG A 239 17.22 1.79 10.63
C ARG A 239 16.33 0.78 11.33
N GLU A 240 15.02 0.92 11.21
CA GLU A 240 14.04 0.00 11.77
C GLU A 240 14.27 -1.44 11.29
N LEU A 241 14.43 -1.63 9.98
CA LEU A 241 14.75 -2.93 9.40
C LEU A 241 16.08 -3.48 9.93
N SER A 242 17.09 -2.62 10.09
CA SER A 242 18.38 -3.03 10.67
C SER A 242 18.26 -3.48 12.13
N GLU A 243 17.36 -2.88 12.91
CA GLU A 243 17.07 -3.28 14.30
C GLU A 243 16.32 -4.62 14.38
N LEU A 244 15.60 -5.00 13.32
CA LEU A 244 14.91 -6.28 13.16
C LEU A 244 15.77 -7.35 12.47
N ASP A 245 17.09 -7.16 12.41
CA ASP A 245 18.05 -8.03 11.74
C ASP A 245 17.80 -8.23 10.23
N PHE A 246 17.15 -7.26 9.59
CA PHE A 246 17.08 -7.16 8.13
C PHE A 246 18.16 -6.19 7.63
N PRO A 247 19.18 -6.67 6.88
CA PRO A 247 20.25 -5.82 6.39
C PRO A 247 19.71 -4.89 5.28
N ALA A 248 19.34 -3.67 5.66
CA ALA A 248 18.73 -2.69 4.77
C ALA A 248 19.69 -1.57 4.34
N SER A 249 19.56 -1.14 3.09
CA SER A 249 20.27 -0.02 2.48
C SER A 249 19.31 0.93 1.78
N VAL A 250 19.72 2.18 1.56
CA VAL A 250 18.93 3.16 0.80
C VAL A 250 19.62 3.40 -0.53
N VAL A 251 18.87 3.27 -1.62
CA VAL A 251 19.33 3.53 -2.99
C VAL A 251 18.55 4.72 -3.54
N GLU A 252 19.27 5.77 -3.94
CA GLU A 252 18.69 6.95 -4.58
C GLU A 252 18.63 6.74 -6.10
N GLY A 253 17.49 7.06 -6.71
CA GLY A 253 17.33 7.06 -8.16
C GLY A 253 15.98 7.59 -8.61
N ASN A 254 15.96 8.34 -9.71
CA ASN A 254 14.74 8.94 -10.28
C ASN A 254 13.95 9.81 -9.28
N GLY A 255 14.65 10.53 -8.40
CA GLY A 255 14.03 11.40 -7.39
C GLY A 255 13.37 10.66 -6.21
N LEU A 256 13.66 9.37 -6.05
CA LEU A 256 13.17 8.52 -4.96
C LEU A 256 14.33 7.86 -4.23
N TYR A 257 14.15 7.67 -2.92
CA TYR A 257 15.00 6.92 -2.01
C TYR A 257 14.33 5.57 -1.72
N ARG A 258 14.84 4.50 -2.31
CA ARG A 258 14.32 3.13 -2.16
C ARG A 258 15.04 2.41 -1.05
N VAL A 259 14.29 1.76 -0.16
CA VAL A 259 14.85 0.95 0.92
C VAL A 259 14.92 -0.50 0.43
N MET A 260 16.14 -1.02 0.35
CA MET A 260 16.47 -2.32 -0.22
C MET A 260 17.02 -3.23 0.87
N VAL A 261 16.48 -4.43 1.02
CA VAL A 261 16.89 -5.43 2.01
C VAL A 261 17.61 -6.59 1.33
N GLY A 262 18.84 -6.82 1.79
CA GLY A 262 19.69 -7.92 1.37
C GLY A 262 20.13 -7.87 -0.09
N VAL A 263 21.09 -8.73 -0.41
CA VAL A 263 21.49 -9.02 -1.79
C VAL A 263 21.66 -10.52 -1.88
N PHE A 264 20.85 -11.16 -2.72
CA PHE A 264 20.65 -12.60 -2.76
C PHE A 264 21.11 -13.17 -4.10
N PRO A 265 21.82 -14.30 -4.11
CA PRO A 265 22.28 -14.93 -5.33
C PRO A 265 21.15 -15.67 -6.09
N THR A 266 20.03 -15.96 -5.41
CA THR A 266 18.89 -16.66 -6.00
C THR A 266 17.57 -15.99 -5.66
N LEU A 267 16.58 -16.16 -6.54
CA LEU A 267 15.21 -15.70 -6.31
C LEU A 267 14.58 -16.39 -5.09
N HIS A 268 14.96 -17.64 -4.82
CA HIS A 268 14.45 -18.40 -3.67
C HIS A 268 14.83 -17.74 -2.34
N ASP A 269 16.11 -17.36 -2.18
CA ASP A 269 16.61 -16.71 -0.96
C ASP A 269 15.98 -15.31 -0.77
N ALA A 270 15.78 -14.59 -1.87
CA ALA A 270 15.07 -13.31 -1.86
C ALA A 270 13.60 -13.48 -1.43
N ALA A 271 12.91 -14.51 -1.94
CA ALA A 271 11.53 -14.82 -1.57
C ALA A 271 11.37 -15.27 -0.11
N GLU A 272 12.35 -15.98 0.46
CA GLU A 272 12.35 -16.28 1.89
C GLU A 272 12.44 -15.01 2.75
N THR A 273 13.34 -14.10 2.39
CA THR A 273 13.47 -12.81 3.07
C THR A 273 12.21 -11.96 2.89
N GLU A 274 11.66 -11.95 1.69
CA GLU A 274 10.39 -11.30 1.38
C GLU A 274 9.25 -11.82 2.26
N ARG A 275 9.09 -13.13 2.37
CA ARG A 275 8.07 -13.73 3.25
C ARG A 275 8.25 -13.30 4.70
N ARG A 276 9.49 -13.22 5.19
CA ARG A 276 9.78 -12.74 6.56
C ARG A 276 9.41 -11.27 6.75
N LEU A 277 9.73 -10.42 5.77
CA LEU A 277 9.37 -9.00 5.77
C LEU A 277 7.84 -8.81 5.72
N ARG A 278 7.14 -9.53 4.84
CA ARG A 278 5.67 -9.53 4.77
C ARG A 278 5.04 -10.01 6.07
N SER A 279 5.57 -11.07 6.67
CA SER A 279 5.13 -11.57 7.98
C SER A 279 5.35 -10.56 9.11
N ALA A 280 6.36 -9.69 8.96
CA ALA A 280 6.62 -8.57 9.87
C ALA A 280 5.81 -7.30 9.53
N GLY A 281 4.94 -7.35 8.51
CA GLY A 281 4.03 -6.27 8.15
C GLY A 281 4.55 -5.31 7.08
N TYR A 282 5.69 -5.60 6.45
CA TYR A 282 6.24 -4.75 5.39
C TYR A 282 5.71 -5.14 4.01
N GLN A 283 5.35 -4.15 3.21
CA GLN A 283 5.12 -4.35 1.78
C GLN A 283 6.45 -4.48 1.06
N THR A 284 6.52 -5.41 0.12
CA THR A 284 7.76 -5.78 -0.53
C THR A 284 7.61 -6.03 -2.01
N VAL A 285 8.69 -5.78 -2.76
CA VAL A 285 8.86 -6.17 -4.16
C VAL A 285 10.26 -6.74 -4.33
N ILE A 286 10.39 -7.91 -4.97
CA ILE A 286 11.70 -8.45 -5.34
C ILE A 286 12.18 -7.76 -6.61
N VAL A 287 13.42 -7.28 -6.61
CA VAL A 287 14.04 -6.58 -7.73
C VAL A 287 15.32 -7.33 -8.13
N SER A 288 15.52 -7.55 -9.43
CA SER A 288 16.79 -8.05 -9.99
C SER A 288 17.77 -6.90 -10.27
N GLN A 289 19.05 -7.12 -9.99
CA GLN A 289 20.18 -6.23 -10.25
C GLN A 289 21.13 -6.82 -11.28
#